data_AF-K0B158-F1
#
_entry.id   AF-K0B158-F1
#
_cell.length_a   1.000
_cell.length_b   1.000
_cell.length_c   1.000
_cell.angle_alpha   90.00
_cell.angle_beta   90.00
_cell.angle_gamma   90.00
#
_symmetry.space_group_name_H-M   'P 1'
#
loop_
_entity.id
_entity.type
_entity.pdbx_description
1 polymer ?
#
loop_
_entity_poly.entity_id
_entity_poly.type
_entity_poly.pdbx_seq_one_letter_code
_entity_poly.pdbx_strand_id
1 'polypeptide(L)'
;MKRIELRKIISKSLQGVLGVISSILFTISFPYFGWNFVINVTKAFENIGFSIDLVGRPGTYDPGAVIVSGLYLLTILLASYLTIKKTKYKLYGKIILFSGILMTIMVFVLVSSMIWF
;
A
#
# COMPACT_ATOMS: atom_id res chain seq x y z
N MET A 1 2.37 16.99 -37.64
CA MET A 1 3.21 16.92 -36.42
C MET A 1 2.43 17.18 -35.12
N LYS A 2 1.70 18.30 -34.97
CA LYS A 2 1.01 18.68 -33.70
C LYS A 2 0.07 17.65 -33.04
N ARG A 3 -0.70 16.84 -33.79
CA ARG A 3 -1.70 15.91 -33.20
C ARG A 3 -1.08 14.71 -32.44
N ILE A 4 0.09 14.22 -32.88
CA ILE A 4 0.74 13.05 -32.26
C ILE A 4 1.37 13.43 -30.92
N GLU A 5 1.97 14.62 -30.85
CA GLU A 5 2.53 15.17 -29.62
C GLU A 5 1.43 15.44 -28.58
N LEU A 6 0.31 16.03 -29.01
CA LEU A 6 -0.84 16.26 -28.13
C LEU A 6 -1.37 14.97 -27.52
N ARG A 7 -1.52 13.90 -28.32
CA ARG A 7 -1.95 12.58 -27.82
C ARG A 7 -0.97 11.98 -26.82
N LYS A 8 0.34 12.10 -27.07
CA LYS A 8 1.36 11.64 -26.11
C LYS A 8 1.27 12.40 -24.79
N ILE A 9 1.10 13.72 -24.82
CA ILE A 9 0.95 14.54 -23.61
C ILE A 9 -0.29 14.11 -22.83
N ILE A 10 -1.45 14.06 -23.48
CA ILE A 10 -2.72 13.64 -22.84
C ILE A 10 -2.57 12.24 -22.22
N SER A 11 -1.92 11.29 -22.91
CA SER A 11 -1.71 9.93 -22.40
C SER A 11 -0.80 9.86 -21.17
N LYS A 12 0.15 10.79 -21.04
CA LYS A 12 1.03 10.88 -19.86
C LYS A 12 0.29 11.54 -18.69
N SER A 13 -0.43 12.62 -18.95
CA SER A 13 -1.25 13.29 -17.92
C SER A 13 -2.30 12.34 -17.35
N LEU A 14 -2.96 11.55 -18.19
CA LEU A 14 -3.94 10.55 -17.74
C LEU A 14 -3.31 9.46 -16.85
N GLN A 15 -2.12 8.95 -17.23
CA GLN A 15 -1.36 8.04 -16.37
C GLN A 15 -1.00 8.68 -15.03
N GLY A 16 -0.70 9.98 -15.04
CA GLY A 16 -0.44 10.78 -13.85
C GLY A 16 -1.63 10.79 -12.89
N VAL A 17 -2.77 11.27 -13.40
CA VAL A 17 -4.02 11.40 -12.64
C VAL A 17 -4.47 10.04 -12.09
N LEU A 18 -4.50 9.01 -12.93
CA LEU A 18 -4.89 7.67 -12.49
C LEU A 18 -3.93 7.12 -11.44
N GLY A 19 -2.62 7.36 -11.59
CA GLY A 19 -1.61 6.90 -10.63
C GLY A 19 -1.85 7.48 -9.23
N VAL A 20 -2.13 8.77 -9.16
CA VAL A 20 -2.43 9.46 -7.90
C VAL A 20 -3.74 8.94 -7.30
N ILE A 21 -4.83 8.87 -8.08
CA ILE A 21 -6.13 8.40 -7.60
C ILE A 21 -6.03 6.96 -7.07
N SER A 22 -5.41 6.05 -7.84
CA SER A 22 -5.22 4.67 -7.42
C SER A 22 -4.39 4.57 -6.14
N SER A 23 -3.34 5.40 -6.00
CA SER A 23 -2.52 5.42 -4.79
C SER A 23 -3.32 5.84 -3.56
N ILE A 24 -4.15 6.88 -3.68
CA ILE A 24 -4.99 7.36 -2.56
C ILE A 24 -6.00 6.28 -2.16
N LEU A 25 -6.76 5.75 -3.13
CA LEU A 25 -7.76 4.72 -2.87
C LEU A 25 -7.15 3.47 -2.23
N PHE A 26 -6.00 3.02 -2.74
CA PHE A 26 -5.30 1.88 -2.19
C PHE A 26 -4.79 2.15 -0.78
N THR A 27 -4.22 3.33 -0.52
CA THR A 27 -3.73 3.72 0.81
C THR A 27 -4.84 3.76 1.86
N ILE A 28 -6.03 4.24 1.50
CA ILE A 28 -7.16 4.34 2.43
C ILE A 28 -7.77 2.95 2.69
N SER A 29 -7.89 2.11 1.66
CA SER A 29 -8.54 0.81 1.77
C SER A 29 -7.62 -0.29 2.35
N PHE A 30 -6.32 -0.25 2.07
CA PHE A 30 -5.39 -1.30 2.46
C PHE A 30 -5.29 -1.53 3.98
N PRO A 31 -5.25 -0.50 4.86
CA PRO A 31 -5.24 -0.70 6.31
C PRO A 31 -6.34 -1.65 6.79
N TYR A 32 -7.56 -1.46 6.29
CA TYR A 32 -8.70 -2.30 6.65
C TYR A 32 -8.52 -3.76 6.21
N PHE A 33 -8.16 -3.98 4.94
CA PHE A 33 -7.98 -5.34 4.42
C PHE A 33 -6.74 -6.04 5.00
N GLY A 34 -5.63 -5.31 5.10
CA GLY A 34 -4.37 -5.80 5.67
C GLY A 34 -4.53 -6.18 7.14
N TRP A 35 -5.25 -5.36 7.93
CA TRP A 35 -5.53 -5.66 9.32
C TRP A 35 -6.36 -6.94 9.50
N ASN A 36 -7.46 -7.06 8.74
CA ASN A 36 -8.29 -8.27 8.77
C ASN A 36 -7.50 -9.52 8.34
N PHE A 37 -6.65 -9.39 7.32
CA PHE A 37 -5.76 -10.47 6.90
C PHE A 37 -4.82 -10.91 8.02
N VAL A 38 -4.13 -9.97 8.68
CA VAL A 38 -3.21 -10.27 9.78
C VAL A 38 -3.94 -10.92 10.95
N ILE A 39 -5.13 -10.43 11.35
CA ILE A 39 -5.94 -11.07 12.40
C ILE A 39 -6.27 -12.52 12.05
N ASN A 40 -6.73 -12.79 10.83
CA ASN A 40 -7.13 -14.13 10.43
C ASN A 40 -5.94 -15.10 10.39
N VAL A 41 -4.77 -14.62 9.94
CA VAL A 41 -3.53 -15.39 9.97
C VAL A 41 -3.13 -15.67 11.42
N THR A 42 -3.13 -14.68 12.30
CA THR A 42 -2.79 -14.86 13.72
C THR A 42 -3.71 -15.87 14.40
N LYS A 43 -5.03 -15.80 14.18
CA LYS A 43 -5.98 -16.79 14.71
C LYS A 43 -5.65 -18.21 14.27
N ALA A 44 -5.19 -18.39 13.02
CA ALA A 44 -4.76 -19.70 12.54
C ALA A 44 -3.52 -20.22 13.28
N PHE A 45 -2.57 -19.33 13.61
CA PHE A 45 -1.38 -19.67 14.40
C PHE A 45 -1.70 -19.92 15.88
N GLU A 46 -2.63 -19.19 16.47
CA GLU A 46 -3.11 -19.42 17.84
C GLU A 46 -3.76 -20.79 17.99
N ASN A 47 -4.53 -21.23 16.99
CA ASN A 47 -5.14 -22.56 16.97
C ASN A 47 -4.13 -23.72 16.95
N ILE A 48 -2.89 -23.48 16.55
CA ILE A 48 -1.80 -24.48 16.57
C ILE A 48 -0.82 -24.27 17.73
N GLY A 49 -1.15 -23.37 18.67
CA GLY A 49 -0.44 -23.19 19.95
C GLY A 49 0.56 -22.03 20.02
N PHE A 50 0.64 -21.17 18.99
CA PHE A 50 1.50 -19.98 19.04
C PHE A 50 0.74 -18.74 19.53
N SER A 51 1.27 -18.03 20.53
CA SER A 51 0.72 -16.73 20.96
C SER A 51 1.43 -15.59 20.20
N ILE A 52 0.66 -14.73 19.52
CA ILE A 52 1.21 -13.61 18.76
C ILE A 52 0.53 -12.31 19.20
N ASP A 53 1.27 -11.43 19.86
CA ASP A 53 0.78 -10.11 20.25
C ASP A 53 0.81 -9.16 19.04
N LEU A 54 -0.38 -8.80 18.54
CA LEU A 54 -0.51 -7.83 17.45
C LEU A 54 -0.62 -6.38 17.93
N VAL A 55 -0.88 -6.17 19.22
CA VAL A 55 -1.10 -4.86 19.85
C VAL A 55 0.09 -4.53 20.73
N GLY A 56 0.66 -3.33 20.56
CA GLY A 56 1.75 -2.87 21.40
C GLY A 56 1.30 -2.54 22.81
N ARG A 57 2.25 -2.45 23.74
CA ARG A 57 2.00 -1.82 25.05
C ARG A 57 2.10 -0.30 24.92
N PRO A 58 1.45 0.49 25.78
CA PRO A 58 1.58 1.95 25.77
C PRO A 58 3.06 2.38 25.79
N GLY A 59 3.46 3.26 24.87
CA GLY A 59 4.85 3.72 24.74
C GLY A 59 5.80 2.77 24.00
N THR A 60 5.31 1.63 23.49
CA THR A 60 6.06 0.72 22.62
C THR A 60 5.53 0.76 21.19
N TYR A 61 6.18 0.07 20.27
CA TYR A 61 5.72 -0.03 18.89
C TYR A 61 4.54 -1.00 18.76
N ASP A 62 3.67 -0.78 17.78
CA ASP A 62 2.55 -1.66 17.47
C ASP A 62 2.97 -2.73 16.44
N PRO A 63 3.16 -4.01 16.84
CA PRO A 63 3.68 -5.05 15.94
C PRO A 63 2.77 -5.26 14.72
N GLY A 64 1.45 -5.24 14.94
CA GLY A 64 0.45 -5.34 13.89
C GLY A 64 0.54 -4.24 12.84
N ALA A 65 0.74 -2.99 13.28
CA ALA A 65 0.91 -1.85 12.38
C ALA A 65 2.21 -1.96 11.56
N VAL A 66 3.30 -2.46 12.15
CA VAL A 66 4.55 -2.74 11.44
C VAL A 66 4.34 -3.80 10.36
N ILE A 67 3.67 -4.92 10.69
CA ILE A 67 3.40 -6.01 9.74
C ILE A 67 2.56 -5.51 8.57
N VAL A 68 1.44 -4.82 8.84
CA VAL A 68 0.55 -4.31 7.78
C VAL A 68 1.28 -3.29 6.89
N SER A 69 2.09 -2.40 7.48
CA SER A 69 2.88 -1.43 6.71
C SER A 69 3.94 -2.10 5.83
N GLY A 70 4.58 -3.16 6.34
CA GLY A 70 5.51 -3.99 5.56
C GLY A 70 4.81 -4.69 4.38
N LEU A 71 3.64 -5.27 4.60
CA LEU A 71 2.83 -5.89 3.56
C LEU A 71 2.37 -4.86 2.51
N TYR A 72 1.99 -3.67 2.94
CA TYR A 72 1.65 -2.56 2.05
C TYR A 72 2.84 -2.20 1.15
N LEU A 73 4.00 -1.96 1.75
CA LEU A 73 5.22 -1.59 1.02
C LEU A 73 5.61 -2.67 0.01
N LEU A 74 5.58 -3.95 0.41
CA LEU A 74 5.86 -5.07 -0.49
C LEU A 74 4.88 -5.11 -1.67
N THR A 75 3.59 -4.88 -1.41
CA THR A 75 2.55 -4.88 -2.44
C THR A 75 2.76 -3.74 -3.44
N ILE A 76 3.09 -2.54 -2.97
CA ILE A 76 3.43 -1.39 -3.82
C ILE A 76 4.67 -1.70 -4.65
N LEU A 77 5.74 -2.20 -4.05
CA LEU A 77 6.98 -2.52 -4.75
C LEU A 77 6.73 -3.53 -5.88
N LEU A 78 5.95 -4.57 -5.60
CA LEU A 78 5.60 -5.59 -6.59
C LEU A 78 4.71 -5.02 -7.70
N ALA A 79 3.63 -4.30 -7.35
CA ALA A 79 2.70 -3.71 -8.31
C ALA A 79 3.40 -2.71 -9.23
N SER A 80 4.26 -1.85 -8.67
CA SER A 80 5.06 -0.89 -9.41
C SER A 80 6.10 -1.57 -10.30
N TYR A 81 6.81 -2.59 -9.79
CA TYR A 81 7.78 -3.35 -10.58
C TYR A 81 7.11 -3.99 -11.80
N LEU A 82 6.01 -4.70 -11.59
CA LEU A 82 5.25 -5.35 -12.66
C LEU A 82 4.74 -4.32 -13.66
N THR A 83 4.18 -3.20 -13.20
CA THR A 83 3.70 -2.13 -14.08
C THR A 83 4.83 -1.54 -14.92
N ILE A 84 5.97 -1.20 -14.32
CA ILE A 84 7.10 -0.56 -15.02
C ILE A 84 7.77 -1.51 -16.02
N LYS A 85 7.91 -2.79 -15.65
CA LYS A 85 8.63 -3.78 -16.47
C LYS A 85 7.76 -4.48 -17.50
N LYS A 86 6.49 -4.76 -17.19
CA LYS A 86 5.61 -5.60 -18.01
C LYS A 86 4.54 -4.84 -18.77
N THR A 87 4.40 -3.52 -18.58
CA THR A 87 3.36 -2.72 -19.26
C THR A 87 3.90 -1.47 -19.95
N LYS A 88 3.07 -0.88 -20.82
CA LYS A 88 3.33 0.44 -21.43
C LYS A 88 3.11 1.62 -20.48
N TYR A 89 2.53 1.39 -19.30
CA TYR A 89 2.13 2.43 -18.34
C TYR A 89 3.24 2.75 -17.33
N LYS A 90 4.46 2.99 -17.84
CA LYS A 90 5.65 3.17 -17.00
C LYS A 90 5.56 4.37 -16.05
N LEU A 91 4.89 5.45 -16.46
CA LEU A 91 4.74 6.64 -15.62
C LEU A 91 3.78 6.36 -14.46
N TYR A 92 2.66 5.68 -14.72
CA TYR A 92 1.71 5.24 -13.71
C TYR A 92 2.40 4.39 -12.62
N GLY A 93 3.20 3.39 -13.03
CA GLY A 93 3.92 2.53 -12.08
C GLY A 93 4.97 3.27 -11.24
N LYS A 94 5.65 4.28 -11.81
CA LYS A 94 6.59 5.14 -11.07
C LYS A 94 5.88 6.02 -10.05
N ILE A 95 4.70 6.54 -10.40
CA ILE A 95 3.90 7.36 -9.49
C ILE A 95 3.45 6.52 -8.31
N ILE A 96 2.86 5.34 -8.55
CA ILE A 96 2.48 4.40 -7.48
C ILE A 96 3.67 4.07 -6.58
N LEU A 97 4.86 3.89 -7.15
CA LEU A 97 6.04 3.56 -6.37
C LEU A 97 6.39 4.70 -5.41
N PHE A 98 6.49 5.92 -5.95
CA PHE A 98 6.89 7.09 -5.18
C PHE A 98 5.83 7.47 -4.14
N SER A 99 4.56 7.56 -4.55
CA SER A 99 3.46 7.83 -3.62
C SER A 99 3.33 6.74 -2.57
N GLY A 100 3.38 5.46 -2.95
CA GLY A 100 3.23 4.35 -2.01
C GLY A 100 4.34 4.28 -0.97
N ILE A 101 5.60 4.54 -1.34
CA ILE A 101 6.69 4.65 -0.35
C ILE A 101 6.37 5.74 0.68
N LEU A 102 5.95 6.93 0.23
CA LEU A 102 5.58 8.03 1.15
C LEU A 102 4.36 7.67 2.02
N MET A 103 3.35 7.03 1.43
CA MET A 103 2.11 6.67 2.10
C MET A 103 2.26 5.49 3.07
N THR A 104 3.39 4.77 3.06
CA THR A 104 3.65 3.68 4.01
C THR A 104 3.61 4.17 5.47
N ILE A 105 4.11 5.39 5.72
CA ILE A 105 4.04 6.02 7.05
C ILE A 105 2.57 6.29 7.43
N MET A 106 1.75 6.74 6.48
CA MET A 106 0.33 6.98 6.70
C MET A 106 -0.42 5.69 7.01
N VAL A 107 -0.11 4.58 6.31
CA VAL A 107 -0.68 3.26 6.61
C VAL A 107 -0.32 2.82 8.02
N PHE A 108 0.94 2.99 8.45
CA PHE A 108 1.36 2.69 9.81
C PHE A 108 0.51 3.44 10.84
N VAL A 109 0.36 4.76 10.66
CA VAL A 109 -0.42 5.61 11.56
C VAL A 109 -1.89 5.20 11.57
N LEU A 110 -2.49 4.92 10.40
CA LEU A 110 -3.89 4.50 10.33
C LEU A 110 -4.13 3.18 11.04
N VAL A 111 -3.28 2.18 10.83
CA VAL A 111 -3.41 0.86 11.49
C VAL A 111 -3.15 0.98 12.99
N SER A 112 -2.12 1.71 13.40
CA SER A 112 -1.84 1.98 14.81
C SER A 112 -3.07 2.62 15.46
N SER A 113 -3.64 3.68 14.87
CA SER A 113 -4.88 4.28 15.38
C SER A 113 -6.06 3.29 15.44
N MET A 114 -6.25 2.44 14.43
CA MET A 114 -7.32 1.43 14.42
C MET A 114 -7.17 0.35 15.50
N ILE A 115 -5.96 0.12 16.01
CA ILE A 115 -5.70 -0.87 17.05
C ILE A 115 -6.14 -0.33 18.43
N TRP A 116 -6.01 0.98 18.65
CA TRP A 116 -6.26 1.63 19.93
C TRP A 116 -7.68 2.18 20.11
N PHE A 117 -8.53 2.13 19.07
CA PHE A 117 -9.93 2.60 19.08
C PHE A 117 -10.89 1.54 18.55
#